data_AF-A0A7S4INP2-F1
#
_entry.id   AF-A0A7S4INP2-F1
#
_cell.length_a   1.000
_cell.length_b   1.000
_cell.length_c   1.000
_cell.angle_alpha   90.00
_cell.angle_beta   90.00
_cell.angle_gamma   90.00
#
_symmetry.space_group_name_H-M   'P 1'
#
loop_
_entity.id
_entity.type
_entity.pdbx_description
1 polymer ?
#
loop_
_entity_poly.entity_id
_entity_poly.type
_entity_poly.pdbx_seq_one_letter_code
_entity_poly.pdbx_strand_id
1 'polypeptide(L)'
;STLLPYNVADEQKIERKRHIGNDIVVIIYIEGDFKFTPEICKSVFNHTYICVKKHPDMEDHYLVGVTVKDGVKPFGPRFPFPPVVHKDTLRQFLTYKMLNAEWA
;
A
#
# COMPACT_ATOMS: atom_id res chain seq x y z
N SER A 1 1.53 -11.57 0.46
CA SER A 1 0.72 -11.60 -0.77
C SER A 1 -0.08 -12.89 -0.82
N THR A 2 -1.36 -12.79 -1.15
CA THR A 2 -2.33 -13.90 -1.24
C THR A 2 -2.15 -14.75 -2.51
N LEU A 3 -1.48 -14.21 -3.54
CA LEU A 3 -1.21 -14.90 -4.80
C LEU A 3 0.21 -15.50 -4.88
N LEU A 4 1.06 -15.24 -3.88
CA LEU A 4 2.38 -15.87 -3.83
C LEU A 4 2.27 -17.28 -3.24
N PRO A 5 3.13 -18.23 -3.64
CA PRO A 5 3.15 -19.58 -3.09
C PRO A 5 3.16 -19.55 -1.56
N TYR A 6 2.38 -20.44 -0.94
CA TYR A 6 2.31 -20.62 0.51
C TYR A 6 3.09 -21.88 0.87
N ASN A 7 4.20 -21.72 1.59
CA ASN A 7 4.88 -22.85 2.21
C ASN A 7 4.59 -22.82 3.72
N VAL A 8 3.98 -23.90 4.22
CA VAL A 8 3.54 -24.04 5.62
C VAL A 8 4.74 -24.18 6.57
N ALA A 9 5.89 -24.65 6.08
CA ALA A 9 7.10 -24.89 6.86
C ALA A 9 7.98 -23.62 7.05
N ASP A 10 7.61 -22.50 6.43
CA ASP A 10 8.36 -21.24 6.50
C ASP A 10 7.62 -20.23 7.39
N GLU A 11 7.81 -20.34 8.70
CA GLU A 11 7.21 -19.43 9.71
C GLU A 11 7.49 -17.96 9.42
N GLN A 12 8.66 -17.66 8.84
CA GLN A 12 9.06 -16.30 8.51
C GLN A 12 8.61 -15.84 7.13
N LYS A 13 8.05 -16.74 6.32
CA LYS A 13 7.57 -16.51 4.94
C LYS A 13 8.64 -15.81 4.09
N ILE A 14 9.86 -16.30 4.16
CA ILE A 14 11.08 -15.70 3.60
C ILE A 14 10.96 -15.48 2.09
N GLU A 15 10.38 -16.42 1.33
CA GLU A 15 10.17 -16.22 -0.12
C GLU A 15 9.22 -15.07 -0.44
N ARG A 16 8.14 -14.91 0.32
CA ARG A 16 7.20 -13.79 0.19
C ARG A 16 7.85 -12.47 0.62
N LYS A 17 8.67 -12.50 1.66
CA LYS A 17 9.47 -11.36 2.10
C LYS A 17 10.55 -10.98 1.09
N ARG A 18 11.14 -11.92 0.35
CA ARG A 18 12.12 -11.62 -0.71
C ARG A 18 11.51 -10.90 -1.91
N HIS A 19 10.29 -11.25 -2.31
CA HIS A 19 9.60 -10.54 -3.39
C HIS A 19 9.09 -9.16 -2.94
N ILE A 20 8.38 -9.08 -1.82
CA ILE A 20 7.80 -7.80 -1.32
C ILE A 20 8.88 -6.85 -0.77
N GLY A 21 9.98 -7.40 -0.26
CA GLY A 21 11.05 -6.66 0.37
C GLY A 21 12.02 -6.00 -0.60
N ASN A 22 11.89 -6.21 -1.92
CA ASN A 22 12.66 -5.55 -2.96
C ASN A 22 11.81 -4.58 -3.81
N ASP A 23 10.52 -4.45 -3.51
CA ASP A 23 9.61 -3.54 -4.21
C ASP A 23 9.73 -2.13 -3.64
N ILE A 24 9.85 -1.14 -4.52
CA ILE A 24 9.96 0.29 -4.15
C ILE A 24 8.63 0.81 -3.56
N VAL A 25 7.51 0.33 -4.11
CA VAL A 25 6.14 0.74 -3.74
C VAL A 25 5.27 -0.47 -3.44
N VAL A 26 4.63 -0.49 -2.27
CA VAL A 26 3.77 -1.61 -1.85
C VAL A 26 2.34 -1.14 -1.56
N ILE A 27 1.35 -1.82 -2.15
CA ILE A 27 -0.07 -1.65 -1.80
C ILE A 27 -0.45 -2.62 -0.68
N ILE A 28 -1.10 -2.10 0.35
CA ILE A 28 -1.61 -2.85 1.49
C ILE A 28 -3.12 -2.69 1.54
N TYR A 29 -3.84 -3.78 1.29
CA TYR A 29 -5.27 -3.83 1.53
C TYR A 29 -5.54 -4.19 3.00
N ILE A 30 -6.29 -3.35 3.69
CA ILE A 30 -6.60 -3.48 5.11
C ILE A 30 -8.03 -3.98 5.27
N GLU A 31 -8.16 -5.13 5.95
CA GLU A 31 -9.44 -5.67 6.39
C GLU A 31 -9.64 -5.43 7.89
N GLY A 32 -10.88 -5.13 8.30
CA GLY A 32 -11.23 -4.89 9.71
C GLY A 32 -10.67 -3.58 10.30
N ASP A 33 -10.44 -3.57 11.61
CA ASP A 33 -10.06 -2.37 12.38
C ASP A 33 -8.56 -2.15 12.52
N PHE A 34 -7.77 -2.85 11.71
CA PHE A 34 -6.32 -2.72 11.75
C PHE A 34 -5.90 -1.30 11.32
N LYS A 35 -5.16 -0.61 12.20
CA LYS A 35 -4.54 0.67 11.89
C LYS A 35 -3.15 0.42 11.34
N PHE A 36 -2.93 0.73 10.07
CA PHE A 36 -1.59 0.65 9.50
C PHE A 36 -0.71 1.77 10.03
N THR A 37 0.49 1.42 10.50
CA THR A 37 1.55 2.37 10.79
C THR A 37 2.82 2.02 10.01
N PRO A 38 3.58 3.02 9.52
CA PRO A 38 4.83 2.82 8.78
C PRO A 38 5.81 1.83 9.41
N GLU A 39 5.87 1.84 10.73
CA GLU A 39 6.82 1.09 11.55
C GLU A 39 6.63 -0.43 11.46
N ILE A 40 5.45 -0.89 11.01
CA ILE A 40 5.10 -2.31 10.90
C ILE A 40 5.83 -2.96 9.72
N CYS A 41 6.19 -2.20 8.68
CA CYS A 41 6.88 -2.71 7.51
C CYS A 41 8.37 -2.33 7.52
N LYS A 42 9.17 -3.15 8.22
CA LYS A 42 10.63 -3.01 8.35
C LYS A 42 11.42 -3.56 7.14
N SER A 43 11.11 -3.11 5.92
CA SER A 43 11.96 -3.39 4.75
C SER A 43 12.99 -2.28 4.55
N VAL A 44 14.23 -2.65 4.21
CA VAL A 44 15.30 -1.69 3.87
C VAL A 44 15.00 -1.00 2.53
N PHE A 45 14.35 -1.69 1.59
CA PHE A 45 14.18 -1.25 0.20
C PHE A 45 12.82 -0.61 -0.12
N ASN A 46 11.80 -0.81 0.72
CA ASN A 46 10.47 -0.29 0.45
C ASN A 46 10.43 1.18 0.88
N HIS A 47 10.18 2.08 -0.06
CA HIS A 47 10.19 3.53 0.16
C HIS A 47 8.79 4.08 0.41
N THR A 48 7.78 3.49 -0.24
CA THR A 48 6.39 3.94 -0.17
C THR A 48 5.42 2.80 0.10
N TYR A 49 4.49 3.02 1.02
CA TYR A 49 3.35 2.15 1.30
C TYR A 49 2.04 2.88 1.01
N ILE A 50 1.20 2.30 0.17
CA ILE A 50 -0.14 2.79 -0.14
C ILE A 50 -1.14 1.86 0.57
N CYS A 51 -1.86 2.40 1.54
CA CYS A 51 -2.88 1.67 2.29
C CYS A 51 -4.25 1.90 1.68
N VAL A 52 -5.00 0.84 1.46
CA VAL A 52 -6.35 0.88 0.91
C VAL A 52 -7.28 0.11 1.84
N LYS A 53 -8.36 0.76 2.30
CA LYS A 53 -9.39 0.15 3.16
C LYS A 53 -10.76 0.42 2.55
N LYS A 54 -11.67 -0.54 2.59
CA LYS A 54 -13.08 -0.28 2.20
C LYS A 54 -13.69 0.75 3.16
N HIS A 55 -14.42 1.73 2.63
CA HIS A 55 -15.12 2.71 3.47
C HIS A 55 -16.20 1.99 4.29
N PRO A 56 -16.33 2.24 5.60
CA PRO A 56 -17.28 1.52 6.46
C PRO A 56 -18.73 1.79 6.05
N ASP A 57 -19.06 3.05 5.74
CA ASP A 57 -20.45 3.48 5.52
C ASP A 57 -20.82 3.72 4.04
N MET A 58 -19.84 3.71 3.14
CA MET A 58 -20.05 4.04 1.72
C MET A 58 -19.69 2.84 0.87
N GLU A 59 -20.70 2.27 0.21
CA GLU A 59 -20.50 1.20 -0.75
C GLU A 59 -19.68 1.71 -1.95
N ASP A 60 -18.83 0.84 -2.51
CA ASP A 60 -17.91 1.15 -3.61
C ASP A 60 -16.94 2.33 -3.37
N HIS A 61 -16.73 2.75 -2.12
CA HIS A 61 -15.71 3.74 -1.76
C HIS A 61 -14.58 3.12 -0.95
N TYR A 62 -13.37 3.65 -1.14
CA TYR A 62 -12.17 3.20 -0.46
C TYR A 62 -11.44 4.38 0.19
N LEU A 63 -11.04 4.21 1.44
CA LEU A 63 -10.11 5.07 2.14
C LEU A 63 -8.70 4.73 1.68
N VAL A 64 -7.95 5.75 1.25
CA VAL A 64 -6.58 5.57 0.77
C VAL A 64 -5.61 6.43 1.59
N GLY A 65 -4.59 5.80 2.17
CA GLY A 65 -3.52 6.48 2.88
C GLY A 65 -2.18 6.21 2.22
N VAL A 66 -1.22 7.11 2.38
CA VAL A 66 0.18 6.86 2.02
C VAL A 66 1.06 7.10 3.22
N THR A 67 2.07 6.27 3.29
CA THR A 67 3.13 6.32 4.26
C THR A 67 4.43 6.16 3.50
N VAL A 68 5.38 7.07 3.73
CA VAL A 68 6.69 7.05 3.08
C VAL A 68 7.77 7.03 4.14
N LYS A 69 8.93 6.50 3.78
CA LYS A 69 10.13 6.56 4.62
C LYS A 69 10.75 7.96 4.55
N ASP A 70 11.54 8.31 5.57
CA ASP A 70 12.26 9.59 5.59
C ASP A 70 13.15 9.75 4.35
N GLY A 71 13.07 10.93 3.72
CA GLY A 71 13.86 11.29 2.52
C GLY A 71 13.11 11.19 1.19
N VAL A 72 11.95 10.54 1.14
CA VAL A 72 11.11 10.49 -0.07
C VAL A 72 10.45 11.85 -0.32
N LYS A 73 10.61 12.41 -1.53
CA LYS A 73 9.98 13.70 -1.87
C LYS A 73 8.46 13.54 -2.00
N PRO A 74 7.66 14.57 -1.71
CA PRO A 74 6.22 14.52 -1.97
C PRO A 74 5.92 14.28 -3.46
N PHE A 75 5.04 13.32 -3.74
CA PHE A 75 4.66 12.95 -5.11
C PHE A 75 3.14 12.96 -5.31
N GLY A 76 2.72 13.24 -6.55
CA GLY A 76 1.33 13.28 -6.96
C GLY A 76 0.73 11.91 -7.31
N PRO A 77 -0.56 11.84 -7.64
CA PRO A 77 -1.57 12.88 -7.43
C PRO A 77 -1.78 13.17 -5.93
N ARG A 78 -2.22 14.38 -5.59
CA ARG A 78 -2.61 14.70 -4.21
C ARG A 78 -3.85 13.90 -3.84
N PHE A 79 -3.97 13.54 -2.57
CA PHE A 79 -5.18 12.90 -2.09
C PHE A 79 -6.37 13.85 -2.20
N PRO A 80 -7.57 13.34 -2.54
CA PRO A 80 -8.79 14.08 -2.27
C PRO A 80 -8.89 14.35 -0.77
N PHE A 81 -9.61 15.41 -0.39
CA PHE A 81 -9.93 15.70 1.00
C PHE A 81 -11.47 15.66 1.13
N PRO A 82 -12.05 14.64 1.77
CA PRO A 82 -11.43 13.52 2.50
C PRO A 82 -10.73 12.50 1.58
N PRO A 83 -9.79 11.65 2.09
CA PRO A 83 -9.00 10.72 1.29
C PRO A 83 -9.80 9.46 0.88
N VAL A 84 -10.94 9.70 0.23
CA VAL A 84 -11.89 8.69 -0.24
C VAL A 84 -11.86 8.66 -1.75
N VAL A 85 -11.79 7.46 -2.33
CA VAL A 85 -11.75 7.25 -3.78
C VAL A 85 -12.83 6.23 -4.17
N HIS A 86 -13.59 6.53 -5.23
CA HIS A 86 -14.58 5.60 -5.78
C HIS A 86 -13.90 4.41 -6.45
N LYS A 87 -14.52 3.22 -6.39
CA LYS A 87 -14.00 1.97 -6.96
C LYS A 87 -13.60 2.09 -8.43
N ASP A 88 -14.41 2.78 -9.23
CA ASP A 88 -14.17 2.92 -10.67
C ASP A 88 -12.91 3.75 -10.97
N THR A 89 -12.58 4.71 -10.11
CA THR A 89 -11.41 5.59 -10.27
C THR A 89 -10.20 5.11 -9.48
N LEU A 90 -10.41 4.19 -8.53
CA LEU A 90 -9.37 3.67 -7.63
C LEU A 90 -8.18 3.08 -8.40
N ARG A 91 -8.45 2.26 -9.42
CA ARG A 91 -7.39 1.65 -10.23
C ARG A 91 -6.49 2.71 -10.87
N GLN A 92 -7.08 3.68 -11.55
CA GLN A 92 -6.34 4.74 -12.22
C GLN A 92 -5.57 5.60 -11.22
N PHE A 93 -6.19 5.97 -10.10
CA PHE A 93 -5.57 6.72 -9.04
C PHE A 93 -4.33 6.00 -8.47
N LEU A 94 -4.46 4.70 -8.14
CA LEU A 94 -3.37 3.90 -7.61
C LEU A 94 -2.24 3.75 -8.62
N THR A 95 -2.52 3.51 -9.90
CA THR A 95 -1.50 3.40 -10.94
C THR A 95 -0.66 4.68 -11.07
N TYR A 96 -1.29 5.86 -11.14
CA TYR A 96 -0.54 7.12 -11.19
C TYR A 96 0.23 7.39 -9.90
N LYS A 97 -0.37 7.06 -8.75
CA LYS A 97 0.28 7.26 -7.45
C LYS A 97 1.52 6.37 -7.30
N MET A 98 1.45 5.12 -7.75
CA MET A 98 2.58 4.19 -7.74
C MET A 98 3.71 4.62 -8.67
N LEU A 99 3.37 5.00 -9.91
CA LEU A 99 4.38 5.46 -10.88
C LEU A 99 5.16 6.66 -10.34
N ASN A 100 4.46 7.65 -9.78
CA ASN A 100 5.11 8.82 -9.21
C ASN A 100 5.88 8.52 -7.92
N ALA A 101 5.44 7.52 -7.14
CA ALA A 101 6.14 7.09 -5.94
C ALA A 101 7.45 6.35 -6.25
N GLU A 102 7.53 5.69 -7.40
CA GLU A 102 8.76 5.03 -7.87
C GLU A 102 9.81 6.05 -8.34
N TRP A 103 9.36 7.20 -8.87
CA TRP A 103 10.24 8.27 -9.36
C TRP A 103 10.69 9.29 -8.30
N ALA A 104 10.14 9.22 -7.09
CA ALA A 104 10.32 10.20 -6.02
C ALA A 104 11.46 9.87 -5.05
#